data_AF-A0A841WD26-F1
#
_entry.id   AF-A0A841WD26-F1
#
_cell.length_a   1.000
_cell.length_b   1.000
_cell.length_c   1.000
_cell.angle_alpha   90.00
_cell.angle_beta   90.00
_cell.angle_gamma   90.00
#
_symmetry.space_group_name_H-M   'P 1'
#
loop_
_entity.id
_entity.type
_entity.pdbx_description
1 polymer ?
#
loop_
_entity_poly.entity_id
_entity_poly.type
_entity_poly.pdbx_seq_one_letter_code
_entity_poly.pdbx_strand_id
1 'polypeptide(L)'
;MGGWGHRAVVVAPNGDVLPCQAATSIPELEFANVRNHSLDWIWFESPAFNSFRGTEWMPEPCQSCDRRGVDFGGCRCQALLLTNNAATTDPVCHLSPHHHLITTLTKQANQENLNSPPPLVYRSMSKSQFIAADTQQAGTGDWGLGIGH
;
A
#
# COMPACT_ATOMS: atom_id res chain seq x y z
N MET A 1 12.15 3.18 -4.54
CA MET A 1 11.62 3.76 -3.28
C MET A 1 12.66 4.71 -2.71
N GLY A 2 12.26 5.84 -2.12
CA GLY A 2 13.19 6.87 -1.63
C GLY A 2 13.78 6.63 -0.23
N GLY A 3 13.70 5.39 0.29
CA GLY A 3 14.07 5.04 1.67
C GLY A 3 12.95 5.26 2.69
N TRP A 4 12.80 4.32 3.61
CA TRP A 4 11.85 4.40 4.72
C TRP A 4 12.26 5.50 5.71
N GLY A 5 11.34 6.43 6.02
CA GLY A 5 11.62 7.52 6.96
C GLY A 5 12.84 8.36 6.57
N HIS A 6 13.15 8.45 5.27
CA HIS A 6 14.35 9.13 4.76
C HIS A 6 14.04 10.48 4.08
N ARG A 7 12.86 10.61 3.45
CA ARG A 7 12.50 11.83 2.68
C ARG A 7 11.14 12.42 3.02
N ALA A 8 10.24 11.63 3.58
CA ALA A 8 8.86 12.01 3.74
C ALA A 8 8.36 11.73 5.15
N VAL A 9 7.50 12.62 5.60
CA VAL A 9 6.66 12.49 6.79
C VAL A 9 5.23 12.65 6.31
N VAL A 10 4.36 11.74 6.72
CA VAL A 10 2.92 11.84 6.48
C VAL A 10 2.22 11.97 7.83
N VAL A 11 1.41 13.01 8.00
CA VAL A 11 0.58 13.18 9.19
C VAL A 11 -0.86 12.83 8.82
N ALA A 12 -1.41 11.78 9.41
CA ALA A 12 -2.79 11.36 9.21
C ALA A 12 -3.76 12.31 9.93
N PRO A 13 -5.05 12.35 9.54
CA PRO A 13 -6.05 13.23 10.19
C PRO A 13 -6.23 12.99 11.69
N ASN A 14 -5.99 11.75 12.15
CA ASN A 14 -6.01 11.40 13.57
C ASN A 14 -4.74 11.86 14.31
N GLY A 15 -3.75 12.44 13.63
CA GLY A 15 -2.50 12.94 14.18
C GLY A 15 -1.32 11.96 14.15
N ASP A 16 -1.54 10.72 13.70
CA ASP A 16 -0.47 9.73 13.62
C ASP A 16 0.53 10.11 12.53
N VAL A 17 1.81 9.88 12.82
CA VAL A 17 2.89 10.26 11.92
C VAL A 17 3.54 9.02 11.34
N LEU A 18 3.59 8.98 10.01
CA LEU A 18 3.95 7.81 9.25
C LEU A 18 5.21 8.07 8.42
N PRO A 19 6.15 7.10 8.35
CA PRO A 19 7.35 7.18 7.51
C PRO A 19 7.06 6.98 6.01
N CYS A 20 5.89 6.45 5.67
CA CYS A 20 5.33 6.45 4.33
C CYS A 20 3.79 6.35 4.40
N GLN A 21 3.10 6.72 3.32
CA GLN A 21 1.63 6.73 3.27
C GLN A 21 0.96 5.37 3.56
N ALA A 22 1.66 4.27 3.25
CA ALA A 22 1.15 2.92 3.42
C ALA A 22 1.70 2.23 4.69
N ALA A 23 2.43 2.95 5.55
CA ALA A 23 3.09 2.32 6.71
C ALA A 23 2.09 1.63 7.66
N THR A 24 0.86 2.14 7.75
CA THR A 24 -0.23 1.57 8.55
C THR A 24 -0.63 0.17 8.14
N SER A 25 -0.21 -0.32 6.96
CA SER A 25 -0.43 -1.71 6.58
C SER A 25 0.46 -2.70 7.32
N ILE A 26 1.52 -2.24 8.01
CA ILE A 26 2.46 -3.08 8.75
C ILE A 26 1.99 -3.16 10.22
N PRO A 27 1.39 -4.28 10.65
CA PRO A 27 0.72 -4.37 11.95
C PRO A 27 1.69 -4.33 13.14
N GLU A 28 2.97 -4.63 12.93
CA GLU A 28 3.99 -4.62 13.98
C GLU A 28 4.50 -3.21 14.33
N LEU A 29 4.04 -2.16 13.62
CA LEU A 29 4.48 -0.79 13.85
C LEU A 29 3.53 -0.01 14.74
N GLU A 30 4.10 0.69 15.73
CA GLU A 30 3.40 1.67 16.55
C GLU A 30 3.79 3.09 16.11
N PHE A 31 2.79 3.90 15.76
CA PHE A 31 3.00 5.26 15.26
C PHE A 31 2.86 6.28 16.39
N ALA A 32 3.82 7.19 16.47
CA ALA A 32 3.72 8.34 17.36
C ALA A 32 2.73 9.37 16.81
N ASN A 33 2.10 10.13 17.71
CA ASN A 33 1.11 11.14 17.38
C ASN A 33 1.64 12.55 17.63
N VAL A 34 1.38 13.49 16.72
CA VAL A 34 1.83 14.90 16.84
C VAL A 34 1.25 15.62 18.06
N ARG A 35 0.16 15.11 18.64
CA ARG A 35 -0.41 15.68 19.87
C ARG A 35 0.40 15.32 21.12
N ASN A 36 1.23 14.28 21.05
CA ASN A 36 1.97 13.73 22.19
C ASN A 36 3.48 13.95 22.08
N HIS A 37 4.03 14.04 20.86
CA HIS A 37 5.45 14.21 20.59
C HIS A 37 5.73 15.28 19.53
N SER A 38 6.89 15.94 19.60
CA SER A 38 7.35 16.87 18.56
C SER A 38 7.70 16.13 17.27
N LEU A 39 7.55 16.78 16.11
CA LEU A 39 7.93 16.19 14.83
C LEU A 39 9.43 15.83 14.76
N ASP A 40 10.27 16.59 15.46
CA ASP A 40 11.71 16.32 15.57
C ASP A 40 11.97 14.98 16.26
N TRP A 41 11.38 14.77 17.45
CA TRP A 41 11.48 13.50 18.16
C TRP A 41 10.87 12.36 17.35
N ILE A 42 9.72 12.58 16.72
CA ILE A 42 9.08 11.56 15.89
C ILE A 42 10.00 11.16 14.74
N TRP A 43 10.61 12.14 14.07
CA TRP A 43 11.51 11.89 12.96
C TRP A 43 12.77 11.15 13.39
N PHE A 44 13.48 11.59 14.43
CA PHE A 44 14.78 11.01 14.78
C PHE A 44 14.68 9.80 15.71
N GLU A 45 13.72 9.77 16.62
CA GLU A 45 13.69 8.84 17.76
C GLU A 45 12.58 7.80 17.67
N SER A 46 11.45 8.07 16.98
CA SER A 46 10.30 7.17 17.07
C SER A 46 10.59 5.76 16.52
N PRO A 47 10.06 4.69 17.18
CA PRO A 47 10.29 3.32 16.75
C PRO A 47 9.90 3.08 15.28
N ALA A 48 8.70 3.51 14.87
CA ALA A 48 8.22 3.31 13.50
C ALA A 48 9.12 3.94 12.43
N PHE A 49 9.68 5.13 12.67
CA PHE A 49 10.60 5.74 11.71
C PHE A 49 11.94 5.00 11.63
N ASN A 50 12.39 4.42 12.74
CA ASN A 50 13.67 3.73 12.83
C ASN A 50 13.62 2.23 12.45
N SER A 51 12.44 1.59 12.39
CA SER A 51 12.31 0.14 12.11
C SER A 51 12.99 -0.31 10.81
N PHE A 52 12.90 0.49 9.74
CA PHE A 52 13.48 0.18 8.43
C PHE A 52 14.34 1.33 7.88
N ARG A 53 14.79 2.24 8.75
CA ARG A 53 15.68 3.33 8.34
C ARG A 53 17.12 2.80 8.24
N GLY A 54 17.88 3.34 7.29
CA GLY A 54 19.26 2.91 7.08
C GLY A 54 19.33 1.56 6.37
N THR A 55 20.42 0.85 6.60
CA THR A 55 20.74 -0.41 5.90
C THR A 55 21.01 -1.58 6.84
N GLU A 56 21.07 -1.32 8.14
CA GLU A 56 21.49 -2.25 9.19
C GLU A 56 20.45 -3.36 9.43
N TRP A 57 19.17 -3.08 9.17
CA TRP A 57 18.06 -4.02 9.31
C TRP A 57 17.94 -5.01 8.14
N MET A 58 18.63 -4.75 7.02
CA MET A 58 18.38 -5.45 5.77
C MET A 58 18.83 -6.91 5.83
N PRO A 59 18.02 -7.86 5.31
CA PRO A 59 18.46 -9.23 5.12
C PRO A 59 19.30 -9.38 3.85
N GLU A 60 19.93 -10.55 3.66
CA GLU A 60 20.45 -10.92 2.34
C GLU A 60 19.31 -11.09 1.31
N PRO A 61 19.53 -10.74 0.02
CA PRO A 61 20.79 -10.23 -0.56
C PRO A 61 21.01 -8.71 -0.35
N CYS A 62 20.06 -7.98 0.24
CA CYS A 62 20.16 -6.52 0.37
C CYS A 62 21.34 -6.10 1.25
N GLN A 63 21.64 -6.86 2.30
CA GLN A 63 22.71 -6.54 3.24
C GLN A 63 24.07 -6.45 2.53
N SER A 64 24.37 -7.35 1.59
CA SER A 64 25.62 -7.34 0.81
C SER A 64 25.54 -6.59 -0.54
N CYS A 65 24.36 -6.09 -0.92
CA CYS A 65 24.15 -5.48 -2.23
C CYS A 65 24.74 -4.06 -2.34
N ASP A 66 25.43 -3.77 -3.44
CA ASP A 66 25.97 -2.43 -3.76
C ASP A 66 24.88 -1.34 -3.85
N ARG A 67 23.63 -1.73 -4.10
CA ARG A 67 22.50 -0.79 -4.26
C ARG A 67 21.76 -0.47 -2.96
N ARG A 68 22.16 -1.07 -1.83
CA ARG A 68 21.43 -0.93 -0.54
C ARG A 68 21.28 0.52 -0.06
N GLY A 69 22.24 1.39 -0.37
CA GLY A 69 22.18 2.83 -0.05
C GLY A 69 21.45 3.68 -1.10
N VAL A 70 20.97 3.08 -2.20
CA VAL A 70 20.32 3.77 -3.32
C VAL A 70 18.81 3.55 -3.29
N ASP A 71 18.38 2.29 -3.22
CA ASP A 71 16.96 1.92 -3.24
C ASP A 71 16.40 1.47 -1.88
N PHE A 72 17.29 1.31 -0.90
CA PHE A 72 16.97 0.91 0.47
C PHE A 72 16.16 -0.39 0.54
N GLY A 73 16.50 -1.35 -0.32
CA GLY A 73 15.90 -2.68 -0.35
C GLY A 73 14.49 -2.73 -0.96
N GLY A 74 13.96 -1.59 -1.43
CA GLY A 74 12.62 -1.46 -2.03
C GLY A 74 11.50 -1.09 -1.04
N CYS A 75 10.26 -1.44 -1.35
CA CYS A 75 9.06 -1.08 -0.59
C CYS A 75 8.74 -2.09 0.52
N ARG A 76 8.68 -1.63 1.78
CA ARG A 76 8.35 -2.47 2.95
C ARG A 76 6.92 -2.99 2.91
N CYS A 77 5.98 -2.13 2.51
CA CYS A 77 4.56 -2.49 2.41
C CYS A 77 4.31 -3.53 1.30
N GLN A 78 5.08 -3.48 0.20
CA GLN A 78 4.98 -4.48 -0.86
C GLN A 78 5.63 -5.81 -0.46
N ALA A 79 6.78 -5.76 0.21
CA ALA A 79 7.39 -6.93 0.82
C ALA A 79 6.40 -7.64 1.75
N LEU A 80 5.76 -6.89 2.66
CA LEU A 80 4.71 -7.43 3.52
C LEU A 80 3.56 -8.05 2.73
N LEU A 81 2.97 -7.32 1.78
CA LEU A 81 1.79 -7.79 1.05
C LEU A 81 2.02 -9.12 0.32
N LEU A 82 3.23 -9.33 -0.19
CA LEU A 82 3.54 -10.49 -1.03
C LEU A 82 4.19 -11.63 -0.26
N THR A 83 4.94 -11.34 0.81
CA THR A 83 5.70 -12.35 1.55
C THR A 83 5.23 -12.51 2.99
N ASN A 84 4.21 -11.77 3.41
CA ASN A 84 3.75 -11.69 4.79
C ASN A 84 4.86 -11.28 5.79
N ASN A 85 5.87 -10.54 5.32
CA ASN A 85 6.97 -10.04 6.15
C ASN A 85 7.58 -8.77 5.54
N ALA A 86 7.44 -7.63 6.22
CA ALA A 86 7.93 -6.33 5.74
C ALA A 86 9.47 -6.21 5.68
N ALA A 87 10.18 -7.04 6.46
CA ALA A 87 11.64 -7.03 6.53
C ALA A 87 12.31 -7.79 5.39
N THR A 88 11.56 -8.45 4.49
CA THR A 88 12.14 -9.18 3.35
C THR A 88 12.57 -8.24 2.22
N THR A 89 13.45 -8.74 1.36
CA THR A 89 13.79 -8.08 0.09
C THR A 89 12.54 -7.93 -0.77
N ASP A 90 12.26 -6.70 -1.23
CA ASP A 90 11.09 -6.40 -2.06
C ASP A 90 11.03 -7.35 -3.27
N PRO A 91 9.94 -8.14 -3.45
CA PRO A 91 9.78 -9.07 -4.57
C PRO A 91 9.85 -8.45 -5.96
N VAL A 92 9.73 -7.11 -6.11
CA VAL A 92 9.99 -6.44 -7.39
C VAL A 92 11.46 -6.55 -7.81
N CYS A 93 12.38 -6.62 -6.84
CA CYS A 93 13.79 -6.84 -7.14
C CYS A 93 14.01 -8.24 -7.72
N HIS A 94 14.70 -8.33 -8.85
CA HIS A 94 15.04 -9.61 -9.50
C HIS A 94 15.97 -10.50 -8.66
N LEU A 95 16.67 -9.92 -7.67
CA LEU A 95 17.50 -10.66 -6.72
C LEU A 95 16.69 -11.20 -5.53
N SER A 96 15.43 -10.80 -5.36
CA SER A 96 14.60 -11.30 -4.26
C SER A 96 14.36 -12.81 -4.42
N PRO A 97 14.51 -13.62 -3.35
CA PRO A 97 14.09 -15.02 -3.36
C PRO A 97 12.61 -15.20 -3.73
N HIS A 98 11.79 -14.16 -3.47
CA HIS A 98 10.36 -14.14 -3.73
C HIS A 98 10.00 -13.48 -5.07
N HIS A 99 10.97 -13.17 -5.94
CA HIS A 99 10.71 -12.49 -7.22
C HIS A 99 9.69 -13.23 -8.11
N HIS A 100 9.64 -14.56 -7.98
CA HIS A 100 8.69 -15.40 -8.71
C HIS A 100 7.23 -15.00 -8.48
N LEU A 101 6.87 -14.42 -7.32
CA LEU A 101 5.51 -13.96 -7.01
C LEU A 101 5.08 -12.85 -7.98
N ILE A 102 5.92 -11.82 -8.17
CA ILE A 102 5.64 -10.72 -9.11
C ILE A 102 5.58 -11.23 -10.54
N THR A 103 6.53 -12.09 -10.95
CA THR A 103 6.56 -12.58 -12.33
C THR A 103 5.36 -13.45 -12.66
N THR A 104 4.86 -14.24 -11.71
CA THR A 104 3.66 -15.07 -11.87
C THR A 104 2.43 -14.20 -12.04
N LEU A 105 2.22 -13.25 -11.12
CA LEU A 105 1.08 -12.32 -11.17
C LEU A 105 1.08 -11.49 -12.46
N THR A 106 2.26 -11.01 -12.89
CA THR A 106 2.39 -10.23 -14.12
C THR A 106 2.08 -11.07 -15.37
N LYS A 107 2.55 -12.33 -15.42
CA LYS A 107 2.23 -13.25 -16.52
C LYS A 107 0.72 -13.54 -16.60
N GLN A 108 0.08 -13.79 -15.46
CA GLN A 108 -1.37 -14.02 -15.38
C GLN A 108 -2.16 -12.79 -15.86
N ALA A 109 -1.84 -11.60 -15.33
CA ALA A 109 -2.50 -10.36 -15.73
C ALA A 109 -2.35 -10.07 -17.23
N ASN A 110 -1.19 -10.37 -17.82
CA ASN A 110 -0.96 -10.21 -19.25
C ASN A 110 -1.73 -11.23 -20.11
N GLN A 111 -1.97 -12.44 -19.59
CA GLN A 111 -2.79 -13.44 -20.27
C GLN A 111 -4.29 -13.09 -20.23
N GLU A 112 -4.78 -12.54 -19.11
CA GLU A 112 -6.16 -12.10 -18.96
C GLU A 112 -6.50 -10.88 -19.84
N ASN A 113 -5.53 -9.99 -20.06
CA ASN A 113 -5.65 -8.83 -20.96
C ASN A 113 -5.73 -9.19 -22.46
N LEU A 114 -5.63 -10.48 -22.83
CA LEU A 114 -5.94 -10.92 -24.20
C LEU A 114 -7.43 -10.78 -24.53
N ASN A 115 -8.28 -10.66 -23.51
CA ASN A 115 -9.66 -10.19 -23.65
C ASN A 115 -9.63 -8.66 -23.66
N SER A 116 -10.01 -8.03 -24.78
CA SER A 116 -10.02 -6.56 -24.90
C SER A 116 -10.81 -5.95 -23.73
N PRO A 117 -10.18 -5.09 -22.88
CA PRO A 117 -10.92 -4.43 -21.81
C PRO A 117 -12.06 -3.60 -22.41
N PRO A 118 -13.18 -3.44 -21.70
CA PRO A 118 -14.25 -2.57 -22.16
C PRO A 118 -13.68 -1.17 -22.44
N PRO A 119 -14.21 -0.45 -23.44
CA PRO A 119 -13.70 0.87 -23.78
C PRO A 119 -13.72 1.78 -22.55
N LEU A 120 -12.61 2.47 -22.30
CA LEU A 120 -12.51 3.42 -21.18
C LEU A 120 -13.54 4.54 -21.38
N VAL A 121 -14.57 4.58 -20.52
CA VAL A 121 -15.56 5.66 -20.52
C VAL A 121 -15.12 6.72 -19.53
N TYR A 122 -14.62 7.86 -20.04
CA TYR A 122 -14.27 8.99 -19.20
C TYR A 122 -15.52 9.60 -18.54
N ARG A 123 -15.45 9.85 -17.23
CA ARG A 123 -16.52 10.53 -16.50
C ARG A 123 -16.59 11.98 -16.96
N SER A 124 -17.69 12.37 -17.59
CA SER A 124 -17.98 13.76 -17.93
C SER A 124 -19.26 14.20 -17.22
N MET A 125 -19.39 15.51 -16.96
CA MET A 125 -20.58 16.04 -16.31
C MET A 125 -21.85 15.77 -17.13
N SER A 126 -21.77 15.78 -18.47
CA SER A 126 -22.92 15.49 -19.35
C SER A 126 -23.33 14.01 -19.35
N LYS A 127 -22.37 13.07 -19.19
CA LYS A 127 -22.67 11.63 -19.10
C LYS A 127 -23.04 11.15 -17.68
N SER A 128 -22.80 11.97 -16.65
CA SER A 128 -23.12 11.63 -15.26
C SER A 128 -24.62 11.69 -14.95
N GLN A 129 -25.41 12.40 -15.77
CA GLN A 129 -26.87 12.49 -15.61
C GLN A 129 -27.62 11.21 -16.04
N PHE A 130 -26.99 10.32 -16.80
CA PHE A 130 -27.64 9.09 -17.27
C PHE A 130 -27.56 7.93 -16.26
N ILE A 131 -26.57 7.90 -15.36
CA ILE A 131 -26.44 6.81 -14.38
C ILE A 131 -27.41 6.98 -13.20
N ALA A 132 -27.84 8.21 -12.90
CA ALA A 132 -28.81 8.47 -11.83
C ALA A 132 -30.26 8.09 -12.18
N ALA A 133 -30.59 7.95 -13.47
CA ALA A 133 -31.95 7.65 -13.92
C ALA A 133 -32.27 6.14 -13.92
N ASP A 134 -31.26 5.27 -14.08
CA ASP A 134 -31.46 3.82 -14.18
C ASP A 134 -31.61 3.11 -12.82
N THR A 135 -31.31 3.79 -11.72
CA THR A 135 -31.48 3.21 -10.36
C THR A 135 -32.93 3.29 -9.87
N GLN A 136 -33.82 4.02 -10.56
CA GLN A 136 -35.23 4.15 -10.16
C GLN A 136 -36.18 3.11 -10.78
N GLN A 137 -35.70 2.24 -11.68
CA GLN A 137 -36.54 1.21 -12.32
C GLN A 137 -36.32 -0.23 -11.83
N ALA A 138 -35.36 -0.46 -10.92
CA ALA A 138 -35.10 -1.77 -10.31
C ALA A 138 -35.58 -1.86 -8.84
N GLY A 139 -36.69 -1.18 -8.51
CA GLY A 139 -37.16 -0.99 -7.13
C GLY A 139 -38.64 -1.27 -6.90
N THR A 140 -39.22 -2.29 -7.53
CA THR A 140 -40.50 -2.87 -7.11
C THR A 140 -40.36 -4.39 -6.95
N GLY A 141 -39.48 -4.80 -6.03
CA GLY A 141 -39.39 -6.16 -5.54
C GLY A 141 -39.96 -6.21 -4.13
N ASP A 142 -41.13 -6.82 -3.99
CA ASP A 142 -41.81 -7.16 -2.74
C ASP A 142 -40.87 -7.98 -1.83
N TRP A 143 -40.44 -7.39 -0.71
CA TRP A 143 -39.81 -8.11 0.39
C TRP A 143 -40.75 -8.08 1.58
N GLY A 144 -41.78 -8.93 1.51
CA GLY A 144 -42.57 -9.31 2.66
C GLY A 144 -41.68 -9.97 3.73
N LEU A 145 -41.41 -9.24 4.81
CA LEU A 145 -41.05 -9.81 6.10
C LEU A 145 -41.84 -9.07 7.17
N GLY A 146 -42.93 -9.72 7.61
CA GLY A 146 -43.72 -9.29 8.74
C GLY A 146 -42.92 -9.35 10.03
N ILE A 147 -43.10 -8.34 10.86
CA ILE A 147 -42.79 -8.39 12.28
C ILE A 147 -44.06 -7.92 12.98
N GLY A 148 -44.73 -8.86 13.62
CA GLY A 148 -45.90 -8.62 14.44
C GLY A 148 -45.54 -7.90 15.74
N HIS A 149 -46.52 -7.11 16.18
CA HIS A 149 -46.80 -6.49 17.48
C HIS A 149 -45.91 -6.88 18.67
#